data_AF-A0A0N9HRV8-F1
#
_entry.id   AF-A0A0N9HRV8-F1
#
_cell.length_a   1.000
_cell.length_b   1.000
_cell.length_c   1.000
_cell.angle_alpha   90.00
_cell.angle_beta   90.00
_cell.angle_gamma   90.00
#
_symmetry.space_group_name_H-M   'P 1'
#
loop_
_entity.id
_entity.type
_entity.pdbx_description
1 polymer ?
#
loop_
_entity_poly.entity_id
_entity_poly.type
_entity_poly.pdbx_seq_one_letter_code
_entity_poly.pdbx_strand_id
1 'polypeptide(L)'
;MLSAQASIAAACQQPLARLSHLVSRPPAPSSRAPHHPPLELSSVDIREDLLHLRCHSSTVATLSRLFETAQAELQRSFEQAYERTMQELGATFSEDDGGLEAYDKMIRSRYTRDYGVARDSARQRLLQEVQWALDRVTASPEVEGGRGSFSDEVVAVLERA
;
A
#
# COMPACT_ATOMS: atom_id res chain seq x y z
N MET A 1 58.86 1.67 6.61
CA MET A 1 58.67 0.41 5.87
C MET A 1 57.21 0.30 5.48
N LEU A 2 56.89 0.22 4.19
CA LEU A 2 55.53 -0.04 3.73
C LEU A 2 55.15 -1.48 4.13
N SER A 3 53.93 -1.69 4.63
CA SER A 3 53.46 -3.03 4.99
C SER A 3 53.37 -3.92 3.75
N ALA A 4 53.45 -5.25 3.92
CA ALA A 4 53.31 -6.20 2.82
C ALA A 4 52.01 -5.99 2.02
N GLN A 5 50.93 -5.59 2.69
CA GLN A 5 49.65 -5.23 2.06
C GLN A 5 49.75 -4.01 1.14
N ALA A 6 50.50 -2.97 1.54
CA ALA A 6 50.68 -1.78 0.71
C ALA A 6 51.49 -2.07 -0.56
N SER A 7 52.48 -2.98 -0.46
CA SER A 7 53.24 -3.45 -1.62
C SER A 7 52.39 -4.24 -2.61
N ILE A 8 51.55 -5.16 -2.09
CA ILE A 8 50.61 -5.94 -2.91
C ILE A 8 49.60 -5.02 -3.61
N ALA A 9 49.00 -4.08 -2.87
CA ALA A 9 48.05 -3.13 -3.44
C ALA A 9 48.68 -2.31 -4.57
N ALA A 10 49.90 -1.79 -4.37
CA ALA A 10 50.61 -1.02 -5.39
C ALA A 10 50.94 -1.88 -6.64
N ALA A 11 51.35 -3.13 -6.44
CA ALA A 11 51.63 -4.06 -7.54
C ALA A 11 50.37 -4.42 -8.35
N CYS A 12 49.19 -4.45 -7.71
CA CYS A 12 47.92 -4.74 -8.38
C CYS A 12 47.35 -3.53 -9.17
N GLN A 13 47.71 -2.28 -8.83
CA GLN A 13 47.15 -1.12 -9.52
C GLN A 13 47.55 -1.03 -10.99
N GLN A 14 48.79 -1.40 -11.32
CA GLN A 14 49.31 -1.30 -12.68
C GLN A 14 48.61 -2.25 -13.69
N PRO A 15 48.38 -3.54 -13.38
CA PRO A 15 47.60 -4.42 -14.25
C PRO A 15 46.10 -4.06 -14.27
N LEU A 16 45.52 -3.61 -13.14
CA LEU A 16 44.12 -3.14 -13.10
C LEU A 16 43.90 -1.90 -13.99
N ALA A 17 44.84 -0.96 -13.99
CA ALA A 17 44.81 0.21 -14.87
C ALA A 17 44.95 -0.18 -16.36
N ARG A 18 45.69 -1.24 -16.68
CA ARG A 18 45.74 -1.75 -18.06
C ARG A 18 44.45 -2.44 -18.48
N LEU A 19 43.81 -3.17 -17.56
CA LEU A 19 42.51 -3.80 -17.80
C LEU A 19 41.41 -2.76 -18.01
N SER A 20 41.42 -1.64 -17.27
CA SER A 20 40.42 -0.58 -17.46
C SER A 20 40.51 0.11 -18.82
N HIS A 21 41.66 0.05 -19.52
CA HIS A 21 41.80 0.52 -20.89
C HIS A 21 41.35 -0.48 -21.96
N LEU A 22 41.29 -1.78 -21.62
CA LEU A 22 40.85 -2.85 -22.53
C LEU A 22 39.34 -3.11 -22.43
N VAL A 23 38.72 -2.75 -21.30
CA VAL A 23 37.28 -2.77 -21.15
C VAL A 23 36.73 -1.53 -21.86
N SER A 24 36.13 -1.72 -23.04
CA SER A 24 35.35 -0.66 -23.68
C SER A 24 34.34 -0.12 -22.67
N ARG A 25 34.40 1.18 -22.42
CA ARG A 25 33.44 1.89 -21.57
C ARG A 25 32.03 1.49 -22.02
N PRO A 26 31.20 0.89 -21.16
CA PRO A 26 29.86 0.49 -21.55
C PRO A 26 29.15 1.74 -22.10
N PRO A 27 28.44 1.63 -23.24
CA PRO A 27 27.68 2.74 -23.77
C PRO A 27 26.75 3.27 -22.67
N ALA A 28 26.67 4.59 -22.56
CA ALA A 28 25.74 5.21 -21.63
C ALA A 28 24.33 4.68 -21.93
N PRO A 29 23.57 4.24 -20.92
CA PRO A 29 22.24 3.68 -21.17
C PRO A 29 21.39 4.72 -21.92
N SER A 30 20.86 4.31 -23.07
CA SER A 30 19.83 5.02 -23.81
C SER A 30 18.68 5.32 -22.85
N SER A 31 18.51 6.60 -22.49
CA SER A 31 17.55 7.09 -21.49
C SER A 31 16.11 7.14 -22.01
N ARG A 32 15.71 6.24 -22.92
CA ARG A 32 14.29 6.07 -23.25
C ARG A 32 13.79 4.84 -22.51
N ALA A 33 13.34 5.09 -21.28
CA ALA A 33 12.55 4.11 -20.55
C ALA A 33 11.35 3.72 -21.42
N PRO A 34 11.15 2.42 -21.71
CA PRO A 34 9.95 1.97 -22.41
C PRO A 34 8.71 2.39 -21.61
N HIS A 35 7.78 3.07 -22.29
CA HIS A 35 6.50 3.43 -21.68
C HIS A 35 5.65 2.16 -21.55
N HIS A 36 5.55 1.64 -20.32
CA HIS A 36 4.67 0.52 -20.03
C HIS A 36 3.24 1.00 -19.79
N PRO A 37 2.22 0.30 -20.33
CA PRO A 37 0.84 0.68 -20.09
C PRO A 37 0.50 0.56 -18.59
N PRO A 38 -0.33 1.46 -18.05
CA PRO A 38 -0.68 1.45 -16.63
C PRO A 38 -1.36 0.13 -16.22
N LEU A 39 -1.28 -0.17 -14.92
CA LEU A 39 -1.92 -1.35 -14.33
C LEU A 39 -3.41 -1.09 -14.15
N GLU A 40 -4.26 -1.92 -14.75
CA GLU A 40 -5.72 -1.80 -14.59
C GLU A 40 -6.15 -2.49 -13.29
N LEU A 41 -6.45 -1.70 -12.26
CA LEU A 41 -6.88 -2.18 -10.94
C LEU A 41 -8.36 -1.89 -10.71
N SER A 42 -9.10 -2.89 -10.21
CA SER A 42 -10.55 -2.78 -9.98
C SER A 42 -10.88 -2.30 -8.56
N SER A 43 -11.77 -1.32 -8.46
CA SER A 43 -12.35 -0.89 -7.20
C SER A 43 -13.52 -1.79 -6.76
N VAL A 44 -13.69 -1.92 -5.45
CA VAL A 44 -14.84 -2.58 -4.82
C VAL A 44 -15.62 -1.57 -3.98
N ASP A 45 -16.94 -1.73 -3.96
CA ASP A 45 -17.84 -1.02 -3.06
C ASP A 45 -18.25 -1.94 -1.90
N ILE A 46 -18.31 -1.38 -0.69
CA ILE A 46 -18.68 -2.09 0.55
C ILE A 46 -20.04 -1.63 1.09
N ARG A 47 -20.76 -0.73 0.39
CA ARG A 47 -22.04 -0.18 0.85
C ARG A 47 -23.07 -1.27 1.14
N GLU A 48 -23.21 -2.23 0.23
CA GLU A 48 -24.16 -3.34 0.41
C GLU A 48 -23.81 -4.18 1.64
N ASP A 49 -22.54 -4.48 1.86
CA ASP A 49 -22.08 -5.21 3.04
C ASP A 49 -22.42 -4.47 4.34
N LEU A 50 -22.17 -3.16 4.37
CA LEU A 50 -22.47 -2.33 5.54
C LEU A 50 -23.99 -2.21 5.78
N LEU A 51 -24.80 -2.20 4.73
CA LEU A 51 -26.25 -2.25 4.83
C LEU A 51 -26.74 -3.60 5.39
N HIS A 52 -26.09 -4.71 4.99
CA HIS A 52 -26.37 -6.04 5.56
C HIS A 52 -26.03 -6.12 7.05
N LEU A 53 -25.00 -5.39 7.50
CA LEU A 53 -24.66 -5.22 8.91
C LEU A 53 -25.61 -4.26 9.66
N ARG A 54 -26.70 -3.81 9.04
CA ARG A 54 -27.70 -2.89 9.61
C ARG A 54 -27.11 -1.55 10.08
N CYS A 55 -25.98 -1.13 9.52
CA CYS A 55 -25.42 0.19 9.80
C CYS A 55 -26.37 1.30 9.34
N HIS A 56 -26.39 2.41 10.10
CA HIS A 56 -27.17 3.60 9.71
C HIS A 56 -26.57 4.25 8.46
N SER A 57 -27.38 4.97 7.69
CA SER A 57 -26.96 5.59 6.42
C SER A 57 -25.75 6.52 6.55
N SER A 58 -25.65 7.27 7.65
CA SER A 58 -24.51 8.14 7.96
C SER A 58 -23.23 7.33 8.21
N THR A 59 -23.33 6.21 8.94
CA THR A 59 -22.23 5.28 9.19
C THR A 59 -21.78 4.61 7.90
N VAL A 60 -22.72 4.15 7.07
CA VAL A 60 -22.44 3.58 5.73
C VAL A 60 -21.66 4.59 4.89
N ALA A 61 -22.17 5.82 4.76
CA ALA A 61 -21.50 6.85 3.96
C ALA A 61 -20.07 7.15 4.45
N THR A 62 -19.87 7.21 5.77
CA THR A 62 -18.55 7.51 6.36
C THR A 62 -17.58 6.36 6.13
N LEU A 63 -17.99 5.13 6.41
CA LEU A 63 -17.14 3.94 6.27
C LEU A 63 -16.85 3.60 4.81
N SER A 64 -17.82 3.77 3.91
CA SER A 64 -17.59 3.64 2.48
C SER A 64 -16.56 4.64 1.98
N ARG A 65 -16.66 5.92 2.38
CA ARG A 65 -15.68 6.94 2.01
C ARG A 65 -14.28 6.64 2.57
N LEU A 66 -14.20 6.13 3.80
CA LEU A 66 -12.94 5.71 4.41
C LEU A 66 -12.32 4.56 3.60
N PHE A 67 -13.11 3.55 3.24
CA PHE A 67 -12.66 2.42 2.43
C PHE A 67 -12.25 2.85 1.01
N GLU A 68 -13.03 3.70 0.36
CA GLU A 68 -12.71 4.28 -0.96
C GLU A 68 -11.34 4.99 -0.91
N THR A 69 -11.07 5.75 0.16
CA THR A 69 -9.79 6.43 0.36
C THR A 69 -8.64 5.44 0.54
N ALA A 70 -8.81 4.45 1.42
CA ALA A 70 -7.80 3.42 1.65
C ALA A 70 -7.52 2.59 0.38
N GLN A 71 -8.55 2.27 -0.40
CA GLN A 71 -8.44 1.56 -1.66
C GLN A 71 -7.71 2.40 -2.72
N ALA A 72 -7.95 3.70 -2.79
CA ALA A 72 -7.25 4.60 -3.70
C ALA A 72 -5.76 4.73 -3.36
N GLU A 73 -5.42 4.79 -2.07
CA GLU A 73 -4.03 4.78 -1.61
C GLU A 73 -3.34 3.44 -1.93
N LEU A 74 -4.04 2.32 -1.71
CA LEU A 74 -3.56 0.99 -2.06
C LEU A 74 -3.29 0.87 -3.56
N GLN A 75 -4.25 1.31 -4.39
CA GLN A 75 -4.13 1.30 -5.84
C GLN A 75 -2.91 2.10 -6.30
N ARG A 76 -2.76 3.34 -5.81
CA ARG A 76 -1.61 4.19 -6.14
C ARG A 76 -0.29 3.52 -5.75
N SER A 77 -0.23 2.89 -4.58
CA SER A 77 0.98 2.20 -4.12
C SER A 77 1.38 1.05 -5.05
N PHE A 78 0.40 0.24 -5.48
CA PHE A 78 0.64 -0.87 -6.40
C PHE A 78 1.03 -0.40 -7.80
N GLU A 79 0.39 0.65 -8.33
CA GLU A 79 0.74 1.25 -9.62
C GLU A 79 2.17 1.79 -9.61
N GLN A 80 2.56 2.55 -8.58
CA GLN A 80 3.92 3.09 -8.45
C GLN A 80 4.96 1.98 -8.28
N ALA A 81 4.64 0.93 -7.51
CA ALA A 81 5.54 -0.19 -7.32
C ALA A 81 5.69 -1.01 -8.61
N TYR A 82 4.61 -1.21 -9.37
CA TYR A 82 4.66 -1.84 -10.70
C TYR A 82 5.53 -1.03 -11.65
N GLU A 83 5.31 0.28 -11.75
CA GLU A 83 6.07 1.17 -12.63
C GLU A 83 7.56 1.13 -12.30
N ARG A 84 7.92 1.23 -11.02
CA ARG A 84 9.32 1.12 -10.57
C ARG A 84 9.92 -0.22 -10.96
N THR A 85 9.22 -1.33 -10.70
CA THR A 85 9.72 -2.67 -11.05
C THR A 85 9.91 -2.84 -12.55
N MET A 86 9.00 -2.31 -13.38
CA MET A 86 9.16 -2.36 -14.83
C MET A 86 10.31 -1.49 -15.33
N GLN A 87 10.54 -0.33 -14.73
CA GLN A 87 11.71 0.52 -15.05
C GLN A 87 13.02 -0.19 -14.70
N GLU A 88 13.10 -0.82 -13.52
CA GLU A 88 14.28 -1.57 -13.09
C GLU A 88 14.53 -2.80 -13.97
N LEU A 89 13.48 -3.54 -14.33
CA LEU A 89 13.57 -4.65 -15.29
C LEU A 89 14.03 -4.15 -16.66
N GLY A 90 13.42 -3.09 -17.18
CA GLY A 90 13.80 -2.48 -18.47
C GLY A 90 15.27 -2.06 -18.52
N ALA A 91 15.85 -1.61 -17.39
CA ALA A 91 17.27 -1.28 -17.30
C ALA A 91 18.19 -2.51 -17.34
N THR A 92 17.68 -3.71 -17.04
CA THR A 92 18.46 -4.96 -17.07
C THR A 92 18.46 -5.68 -18.43
N PHE A 93 17.45 -5.42 -19.29
CA PHE A 93 17.37 -6.02 -20.62
C PHE A 93 17.96 -5.07 -21.67
N SER A 94 18.77 -5.63 -22.58
CA SER A 94 19.12 -4.96 -23.83
C SER A 94 17.90 -4.88 -24.75
N GLU A 95 17.80 -3.81 -25.57
CA GLU A 95 16.66 -3.52 -26.46
C GLU A 95 16.28 -4.67 -27.42
N ASP A 96 17.19 -5.63 -27.65
CA ASP A 96 17.07 -6.71 -28.63
C ASP A 96 16.59 -8.06 -28.04
N ASP A 97 16.44 -8.17 -26.71
CA ASP A 97 16.39 -9.49 -26.06
C ASP A 97 14.97 -10.09 -25.96
N GLY A 98 13.91 -9.32 -26.24
CA GLY A 98 12.50 -9.77 -26.16
C GLY A 98 12.02 -10.28 -24.78
N GLY A 99 12.94 -10.49 -23.83
CA GLY A 99 12.66 -11.05 -22.50
C GLY A 99 11.75 -10.17 -21.68
N LEU A 100 11.84 -8.84 -21.83
CA LEU A 100 11.00 -7.88 -21.10
C LEU A 100 9.49 -8.11 -21.33
N GLU A 101 9.07 -8.52 -22.53
CA GLU A 101 7.66 -8.82 -22.81
C GLU A 101 7.17 -10.06 -22.06
N ALA A 102 8.04 -11.09 -21.93
CA ALA A 102 7.72 -12.29 -21.16
C ALA A 102 7.56 -11.97 -19.66
N TYR A 103 8.39 -11.06 -19.14
CA TYR A 103 8.28 -10.60 -17.76
C TYR A 103 7.07 -9.67 -17.53
N ASP A 104 6.70 -8.83 -18.50
CA ASP A 104 5.57 -7.88 -18.33
C ASP A 104 4.27 -8.60 -17.93
N LYS A 105 3.89 -9.65 -18.67
CA LYS A 105 2.66 -10.40 -18.37
C LYS A 105 2.69 -11.04 -16.98
N MET A 106 3.84 -11.58 -16.58
CA MET A 106 4.02 -12.20 -15.28
C MET A 106 3.93 -11.17 -14.15
N ILE A 107 4.65 -10.04 -14.28
CA ILE A 107 4.67 -8.97 -13.30
C ILE A 107 3.28 -8.33 -13.19
N ARG A 108 2.63 -8.03 -14.31
CA ARG A 108 1.25 -7.51 -14.35
C ARG A 108 0.27 -8.44 -13.62
N SER A 109 0.34 -9.73 -13.90
CA SER A 109 -0.52 -10.73 -13.24
C SER A 109 -0.27 -10.78 -11.73
N ARG A 110 1.01 -10.72 -11.31
CA ARG A 110 1.39 -10.71 -9.89
C ARG A 110 0.85 -9.47 -9.18
N TYR A 111 1.13 -8.27 -9.67
CA TYR A 111 0.68 -7.04 -9.02
C TYR A 111 -0.85 -6.94 -8.97
N THR A 112 -1.55 -7.37 -10.03
CA THR A 112 -3.02 -7.40 -10.04
C THR A 112 -3.58 -8.36 -8.98
N ARG A 113 -2.99 -9.56 -8.86
CA ARG A 113 -3.40 -10.54 -7.85
C ARG A 113 -3.12 -10.03 -6.43
N ASP A 114 -1.91 -9.55 -6.20
CA ASP A 114 -1.46 -9.09 -4.89
C ASP A 114 -2.30 -7.88 -4.44
N TYR A 115 -2.66 -6.97 -5.36
CA TYR A 115 -3.62 -5.90 -5.11
C TYR A 115 -5.00 -6.44 -4.71
N GLY A 116 -5.55 -7.40 -5.47
CA GLY A 116 -6.84 -8.01 -5.16
C GLY A 116 -6.87 -8.62 -3.77
N VAL A 117 -5.84 -9.38 -3.40
CA VAL A 117 -5.69 -9.96 -2.05
C VAL A 117 -5.63 -8.88 -0.98
N ALA A 118 -4.83 -7.83 -1.18
CA ALA A 118 -4.69 -6.75 -0.22
C ALA A 118 -6.00 -5.96 -0.05
N ARG A 119 -6.70 -5.66 -1.14
CA ARG A 119 -8.01 -4.99 -1.15
C ARG A 119 -9.06 -5.82 -0.42
N ASP A 120 -9.17 -7.10 -0.74
CA ASP A 120 -10.15 -8.00 -0.14
C ASP A 120 -9.87 -8.21 1.36
N SER A 121 -8.60 -8.28 1.74
CA SER A 121 -8.18 -8.32 3.15
C SER A 121 -8.55 -7.02 3.89
N ALA A 122 -8.34 -5.86 3.28
CA ALA A 122 -8.74 -4.58 3.86
C ALA A 122 -10.27 -4.49 4.05
N ARG A 123 -11.04 -4.92 3.04
CA ARG A 123 -12.51 -5.02 3.13
C ARG A 123 -12.92 -5.92 4.28
N GLN A 124 -12.37 -7.13 4.35
CA GLN A 124 -12.72 -8.10 5.39
C GLN A 124 -12.41 -7.57 6.79
N ARG A 125 -11.24 -6.97 7.00
CA ARG A 125 -10.87 -6.38 8.30
C ARG A 125 -11.82 -5.27 8.71
N LEU A 126 -12.15 -4.36 7.79
CA LEU A 126 -13.09 -3.28 8.08
C LEU A 126 -14.46 -3.83 8.49
N LEU A 127 -15.00 -4.80 7.74
CA LEU A 127 -16.30 -5.40 8.06
C LEU A 127 -16.28 -6.18 9.39
N GLN A 128 -15.17 -6.87 9.70
CA GLN A 128 -14.98 -7.55 10.98
C GLN A 128 -14.96 -6.57 12.15
N GLU A 129 -14.24 -5.45 12.03
CA GLU A 129 -14.20 -4.42 13.06
C GLU A 129 -15.57 -3.78 13.28
N VAL A 130 -16.34 -3.55 12.20
CA VAL A 130 -17.72 -3.05 12.29
C VAL A 130 -18.60 -4.06 13.02
N GLN A 131 -18.51 -5.35 12.68
CA GLN A 131 -19.27 -6.39 13.38
C GLN A 131 -18.90 -6.45 14.86
N TRP A 132 -17.61 -6.42 15.21
CA TRP A 132 -17.18 -6.41 16.61
C TRP A 132 -17.63 -5.17 17.36
N ALA A 133 -17.64 -4.00 16.71
CA ALA A 133 -18.19 -2.79 17.31
C ALA A 133 -19.69 -2.92 17.59
N LEU A 134 -20.46 -3.51 16.67
CA LEU A 134 -21.89 -3.78 16.87
C LEU A 134 -22.13 -4.80 17.99
N ASP A 135 -21.37 -5.88 18.01
CA ASP A 135 -21.46 -6.91 19.05
C ASP A 135 -21.15 -6.31 20.44
N ARG A 136 -20.16 -5.42 20.54
CA ARG A 136 -19.85 -4.73 21.79
C ARG A 136 -20.96 -3.80 22.27
N VAL A 137 -21.62 -3.08 21.36
CA VAL A 137 -22.76 -2.22 21.72
C VAL A 137 -23.97 -3.04 22.16
N THR A 138 -24.24 -4.15 21.48
CA THR A 138 -25.38 -5.03 21.82
C THR A 138 -25.13 -5.88 23.07
N ALA A 139 -23.87 -6.30 23.31
CA ALA A 139 -23.46 -7.07 24.48
C ALA A 139 -23.13 -6.20 25.69
N SER A 140 -23.00 -4.88 25.52
CA SER A 140 -22.94 -3.95 26.64
C SER A 140 -24.37 -3.71 27.12
N PRO A 141 -24.77 -4.25 28.29
CA PRO A 141 -25.93 -3.72 28.96
C PRO A 141 -25.54 -2.31 29.43
N GLU A 142 -25.76 -1.28 28.62
CA GLU A 142 -26.06 0.03 29.18
C GLU A 142 -27.38 -0.16 29.95
N VAL A 143 -27.28 -0.46 31.24
CA VAL A 143 -27.31 0.54 32.31
C VAL A 143 -28.60 1.33 32.16
N GLU A 144 -29.64 0.76 32.74
CA GLU A 144 -30.92 1.38 33.11
C GLU A 144 -30.76 2.57 34.09
N GLY A 145 -29.61 3.25 34.10
CA GLY A 145 -29.22 4.24 35.14
C GLY A 145 -28.23 5.31 34.68
N GLY A 146 -28.17 5.62 33.38
CA GLY A 146 -27.23 6.61 32.82
C GLY A 146 -27.85 7.93 32.35
N ARG A 147 -29.16 8.15 32.51
CA ARG A 147 -29.71 9.51 32.43
C ARG A 147 -29.46 10.14 33.78
N GLY A 148 -28.47 11.02 33.85
CA GLY A 148 -28.11 11.78 35.04
C GLY A 148 -29.36 12.26 35.77
N SER A 149 -29.54 11.75 36.97
CA SER A 149 -30.47 12.31 37.94
C SER A 149 -30.01 13.74 38.21
N PHE A 150 -30.63 14.71 37.55
CA PHE A 150 -30.58 16.09 38.04
C PHE A 150 -31.41 16.07 39.31
N SER A 151 -30.67 15.91 40.41
CA SER A 151 -31.11 15.86 41.80
C SER A 151 -32.28 16.80 42.07
N ASP A 152 -33.20 16.37 42.93
CA ASP A 152 -34.31 17.15 43.50
C ASP A 152 -33.87 18.55 44.03
N GLU A 153 -32.57 18.74 44.26
CA GLU A 153 -31.93 20.02 44.58
C GLU A 153 -32.07 21.09 43.47
N VAL A 154 -32.08 20.71 42.18
CA VAL A 154 -32.26 21.66 41.05
C VAL A 154 -33.73 22.07 40.88
N VAL A 155 -34.67 21.16 41.20
CA VAL A 155 -36.12 21.47 41.21
C VAL A 155 -36.46 22.42 42.34
N ALA A 156 -35.89 22.21 43.54
CA ALA A 156 -36.10 23.08 44.70
C ALA A 156 -35.59 24.52 44.51
N VAL A 157 -34.58 24.73 43.66
CA VAL A 157 -34.05 26.07 43.33
C VAL A 157 -34.94 26.79 42.30
N LEU A 158 -35.64 26.06 41.43
CA LEU A 158 -36.53 26.64 40.42
C LEU A 158 -37.94 26.94 40.93
N GLU A 159 -38.39 26.30 42.01
CA GLU A 159 -39.69 26.58 42.63
C GLU A 159 -39.66 27.75 43.63
N ARG A 160 -38.48 28.35 43.87
CA ARG A 160 -38.28 29.46 44.82
C ARG A 160 -37.88 30.79 44.16
N ALA A 161 -37.84 30.85 42.83
CA ALA A 161 -37.62 32.07 42.04
C ALA A 161 -38.96 32.58 41.48
#